data_AF-A0A9W7AN99-F1
#
_entry.id   AF-A0A9W7AN99-F1
#
_cell.length_a   1.000
_cell.length_b   1.000
_cell.length_c   1.000
_cell.angle_alpha   90.00
_cell.angle_beta   90.00
_cell.angle_gamma   90.00
#
_symmetry.space_group_name_H-M   'P 1'
#
loop_
_entity.id
_entity.type
_entity.pdbx_description
1 polymer ?
#
loop_
_entity_poly.entity_id
_entity_poly.type
_entity_poly.pdbx_seq_one_letter_code
_entity_poly.pdbx_strand_id
1 'polypeptide(L)'
;MSLTTEESIDGSISLVSSHTSGVDSSLVENDAGDSLDAGDSDEDDDEYEEGSLASSLSQQDSIDLSDGQLSGPEKLMELAAQINEFAITSLVLANNGFVDENELQEYNDDSHCNRGILAFAKGLRGHKTITSVDLSDNNLGCKGQSGLVALADAVTTGNLQMLDISSNHILGMKGVRYDGIKAISKAIETSSGGKLEELRLSQNGLHASAICFLGISLIDTTLKHLDLSENAIGVDSLGRRSAAGMKSMVPGFSSDLCKLVSLNMSENYLGNEECILLASVLEVMFDLRDLDISFNDVHAVGARHLGNALKFNNTLQHLNLGGNHVQDGGCAEIADALAQNEAMKSLVLAANDLTTSSCYYWIESLQTNKVLVDLNIEENENMEEAPKHDAMEWVKGNLELEQLREDPDNFDLSVRSKIIRDNLFNKVSTEDKEIISRLVSNISVKNDTEFYERVSTICPPDRKQMLRMTKNLLAMMTMTKEDKAIRLVQKAYRRMQERKRKEKELREKELRRRRAGRTKGKKSFGKNTKEAQLVRAGNASKGKLVSVSSKASKNIVVR
;
A
#
# COMPACT_ATOMS: atom_id res chain seq x y z
N MET A 1 3.11 56.93 -9.96
CA MET A 1 3.99 57.89 -10.66
C MET A 1 5.33 57.20 -10.85
N SER A 2 6.00 57.39 -11.98
CA SER A 2 7.34 56.88 -12.20
C SER A 2 8.38 57.79 -11.54
N LEU A 3 9.51 57.22 -11.13
CA LEU A 3 10.82 57.75 -11.48
C LEU A 3 11.82 56.60 -11.54
N THR A 4 12.57 56.55 -12.63
CA THR A 4 13.59 55.54 -12.93
C THR A 4 14.97 56.07 -12.58
N THR A 5 15.91 55.17 -12.29
CA THR A 5 17.28 55.28 -12.83
C THR A 5 17.97 53.93 -12.76
N GLU A 6 18.44 53.46 -13.91
CA GLU A 6 19.51 52.48 -14.01
C GLU A 6 20.84 53.25 -14.02
N GLU A 7 21.92 52.64 -13.55
CA GLU A 7 23.22 52.76 -14.22
C GLU A 7 24.14 51.59 -13.81
N SER A 8 25.22 51.39 -14.55
CA SER A 8 25.85 50.08 -14.71
C SER A 8 27.38 50.08 -14.63
N ILE A 9 27.92 48.97 -14.11
CA ILE A 9 29.13 48.24 -14.54
C ILE A 9 30.19 49.03 -15.35
N ASP A 10 31.41 49.17 -14.80
CA ASP A 10 32.66 48.51 -15.28
C ASP A 10 33.85 48.87 -14.33
N GLY A 11 35.07 48.34 -14.53
CA GLY A 11 36.30 49.10 -14.17
C GLY A 11 37.39 48.48 -13.29
N SER A 12 37.60 47.16 -13.34
CA SER A 12 38.85 46.38 -13.12
C SER A 12 40.19 47.02 -12.65
N ILE A 13 41.03 46.23 -11.93
CA ILE A 13 42.51 46.32 -11.73
C ILE A 13 43.00 47.32 -10.64
N SER A 14 43.66 46.90 -9.56
CA SER A 14 45.05 46.38 -9.56
C SER A 14 45.50 45.72 -8.23
N LEU A 15 46.57 44.91 -8.31
CA LEU A 15 47.36 44.38 -7.18
C LEU A 15 48.39 45.40 -6.70
N VAL A 16 48.82 45.33 -5.43
CA VAL A 16 50.23 45.14 -5.00
C VAL A 16 50.35 45.08 -3.46
N SER A 17 51.31 44.29 -2.98
CA SER A 17 51.67 44.09 -1.57
C SER A 17 52.36 45.29 -0.90
N SER A 18 52.29 45.37 0.43
CA SER A 18 53.26 46.08 1.28
C SER A 18 53.90 45.14 2.31
N HIS A 19 55.14 45.44 2.71
CA HIS A 19 55.98 44.56 3.54
C HIS A 19 56.11 45.02 5.00
N THR A 20 56.63 44.11 5.81
CA THR A 20 56.95 44.21 7.24
C THR A 20 58.02 45.23 7.62
N SER A 21 57.84 45.86 8.79
CA SER A 21 58.87 46.28 9.77
C SER A 21 58.16 46.27 11.15
N GLY A 22 58.75 45.98 12.32
CA GLY A 22 60.08 46.32 12.84
C GLY A 22 60.02 47.74 13.45
N VAL A 23 60.30 48.04 14.73
CA VAL A 23 60.91 47.31 15.88
C VAL A 23 60.45 48.04 17.21
N ASP A 24 60.75 47.71 18.48
CA ASP A 24 61.74 46.81 19.12
C ASP A 24 61.40 46.44 20.60
N SER A 25 62.06 45.38 21.11
CA SER A 25 62.66 45.23 22.46
C SER A 25 61.87 44.97 23.77
N SER A 26 62.63 44.48 24.77
CA SER A 26 62.36 44.12 26.18
C SER A 26 61.58 42.81 26.43
N LEU A 27 62.17 41.71 26.94
CA LEU A 27 63.07 41.44 28.09
C LEU A 27 62.40 41.56 29.48
N VAL A 28 62.09 40.41 30.09
CA VAL A 28 62.66 39.94 31.38
C VAL A 28 62.67 38.40 31.36
N GLU A 29 63.84 37.78 31.53
CA GLU A 29 63.98 36.37 31.92
C GLU A 29 63.98 36.25 33.46
N ASN A 30 63.63 35.09 34.01
CA ASN A 30 64.37 34.44 35.09
C ASN A 30 63.80 33.05 35.39
N ASP A 31 64.66 32.03 35.37
CA ASP A 31 64.36 30.70 35.86
C ASP A 31 64.33 30.64 37.39
N ALA A 32 63.55 29.70 37.93
CA ALA A 32 63.85 29.02 39.18
C ALA A 32 63.16 27.64 39.17
N GLY A 33 63.90 26.60 38.79
CA GLY A 33 63.47 25.22 39.01
C GLY A 33 63.86 24.73 40.40
N ASP A 34 63.12 23.75 40.91
CA ASP A 34 63.60 22.84 41.95
C ASP A 34 63.05 21.43 41.70
N SER A 35 63.55 20.43 42.43
CA SER A 35 63.59 19.03 42.00
C SER A 35 63.03 18.02 43.01
N LEU A 36 62.99 16.75 42.60
CA LEU A 36 62.50 15.56 43.35
C LEU A 36 60.95 15.45 43.39
N ASP A 37 60.36 14.26 43.50
CA ASP A 37 60.93 12.94 43.83
C ASP A 37 60.39 11.82 42.90
N ALA A 38 60.98 10.62 42.96
CA ALA A 38 60.68 9.49 42.08
C ALA A 38 59.51 8.61 42.54
N GLY A 39 58.97 7.81 41.62
CA GLY A 39 57.99 6.76 41.90
C GLY A 39 57.87 5.80 40.72
N ASP A 40 58.56 4.65 40.81
CA ASP A 40 58.44 3.57 39.83
C ASP A 40 57.04 2.92 39.88
N SER A 41 56.46 2.65 38.70
CA SER A 41 55.47 1.59 38.53
C SER A 41 55.47 1.10 37.08
N ASP A 42 56.27 0.06 36.85
CA ASP A 42 56.08 -1.04 35.89
C ASP A 42 55.92 -0.70 34.39
N GLU A 43 56.97 -1.04 33.63
CA GLU A 43 56.96 -1.16 32.16
C GLU A 43 56.23 -2.46 31.76
N ASP A 44 54.93 -2.37 31.45
CA ASP A 44 54.24 -3.40 30.65
C ASP A 44 54.26 -2.96 29.17
N ASP A 45 55.23 -3.49 28.41
CA ASP A 45 55.31 -3.36 26.95
C ASP A 45 54.19 -4.17 26.28
N ASP A 46 52.96 -3.65 26.30
CA ASP A 46 51.89 -4.13 25.41
C ASP A 46 52.24 -3.72 23.97
N GLU A 47 52.93 -4.62 23.25
CA GLU A 47 53.03 -4.58 21.78
C GLU A 47 51.62 -4.61 21.18
N TYR A 48 51.07 -3.44 20.90
CA TYR A 48 49.91 -3.29 20.02
C TYR A 48 50.27 -3.83 18.63
N GLU A 49 50.01 -5.12 18.38
CA GLU A 49 50.09 -5.71 17.05
C GLU A 49 49.24 -4.86 16.09
N GLU A 50 49.86 -4.29 15.05
CA GLU A 50 49.16 -3.68 13.92
C GLU A 50 48.47 -4.77 13.10
N GLY A 51 47.39 -5.34 13.67
CA GLY A 51 46.52 -6.32 13.06
C GLY A 51 45.82 -5.74 11.84
N SER A 52 46.49 -5.84 10.68
CA SER A 52 46.00 -5.29 9.42
C SER A 52 44.56 -5.71 9.13
N LEU A 53 43.67 -4.73 8.93
CA LEU A 53 42.24 -4.92 8.62
C LEU A 53 42.01 -5.97 7.52
N ALA A 54 42.91 -6.03 6.53
CA ALA A 54 42.85 -6.99 5.43
C ALA A 54 42.89 -8.48 5.87
N SER A 55 43.45 -8.79 7.05
CA SER A 55 43.58 -10.18 7.53
C SER A 55 42.29 -10.78 8.13
N SER A 56 41.34 -9.94 8.53
CA SER A 56 40.11 -10.36 9.25
C SER A 56 38.86 -10.46 8.37
N LEU A 57 38.89 -9.93 7.14
CA LEU A 57 37.70 -9.67 6.31
C LEU A 57 37.53 -10.66 5.14
N SER A 58 38.06 -11.89 5.26
CA SER A 58 38.03 -12.88 4.18
C SER A 58 36.66 -13.57 4.03
N GLN A 59 35.99 -13.34 2.89
CA GLN A 59 34.75 -14.03 2.46
C GLN A 59 33.58 -13.95 3.46
N GLN A 60 33.02 -12.74 3.61
CA GLN A 60 31.69 -12.52 4.20
C GLN A 60 30.81 -11.82 3.16
N ASP A 61 29.54 -12.22 3.03
CA ASP A 61 28.58 -11.57 2.13
C ASP A 61 28.25 -10.14 2.60
N SER A 62 28.27 -9.91 3.91
CA SER A 62 28.05 -8.64 4.59
C SER A 62 29.19 -8.36 5.57
N ILE A 63 29.75 -7.15 5.57
CA ILE A 63 30.62 -6.64 6.63
C ILE A 63 29.86 -5.57 7.42
N ASP A 64 29.98 -5.62 8.74
CA ASP A 64 29.44 -4.61 9.65
C ASP A 64 30.60 -3.98 10.45
N LEU A 65 30.74 -2.67 10.31
CA LEU A 65 31.73 -1.84 10.97
C LEU A 65 31.06 -0.59 11.59
N SER A 66 29.83 -0.75 12.08
CA SER A 66 29.03 0.28 12.75
C SER A 66 29.54 0.64 14.17
N ASP A 67 28.86 1.58 14.83
CA ASP A 67 29.04 1.93 16.26
C ASP A 67 30.50 2.30 16.63
N GLY A 68 31.07 3.25 15.89
CA GLY A 68 32.36 3.87 16.17
C GLY A 68 33.61 3.03 15.85
N GLN A 69 33.46 1.82 15.30
CA GLN A 69 34.60 0.99 14.88
C GLN A 69 35.53 1.73 13.92
N LEU A 70 34.95 2.50 12.99
CA LEU A 70 35.62 3.40 12.04
C LEU A 70 35.60 4.86 12.48
N SER A 71 35.79 5.13 13.77
CA SER A 71 35.93 6.48 14.35
C SER A 71 36.76 7.44 13.48
N GLY A 72 36.09 8.44 12.88
CA GLY A 72 36.73 9.52 12.12
C GLY A 72 37.11 9.19 10.66
N PRO A 73 37.39 10.22 9.84
CA PRO A 73 37.49 10.08 8.39
C PRO A 73 38.74 9.35 7.88
N GLU A 74 39.75 9.13 8.72
CA GLU A 74 41.03 8.51 8.33
C GLU A 74 40.86 6.99 8.13
N LYS A 75 40.24 6.30 9.09
CA LYS A 75 39.88 4.88 8.96
C LYS A 75 38.98 4.61 7.75
N LEU A 76 38.09 5.56 7.40
CA LEU A 76 37.28 5.48 6.19
C LEU A 76 38.11 5.61 4.91
N MET A 77 39.19 6.41 4.89
CA MET A 77 40.13 6.46 3.76
C MET A 77 40.95 5.17 3.62
N GLU A 78 41.34 4.55 4.73
CA GLU A 78 42.03 3.25 4.74
C GLU A 78 41.13 2.13 4.21
N LEU A 79 39.90 2.04 4.71
CA LEU A 79 38.88 1.13 4.18
C LEU A 79 38.65 1.39 2.69
N ALA A 80 38.53 2.65 2.27
CA ALA A 80 38.34 3.01 0.86
C ALA A 80 39.51 2.62 -0.06
N ALA A 81 40.73 2.53 0.46
CA ALA A 81 41.88 2.03 -0.27
C ALA A 81 41.83 0.51 -0.44
N GLN A 82 41.44 -0.23 0.61
CA GLN A 82 41.40 -1.70 0.63
C GLN A 82 40.10 -2.30 0.08
N ILE A 83 39.02 -1.52 -0.05
CA ILE A 83 37.66 -2.02 -0.36
C ILE A 83 37.60 -2.91 -1.62
N ASN A 84 38.44 -2.63 -2.64
CA ASN A 84 38.49 -3.37 -3.89
C ASN A 84 39.27 -4.70 -3.82
N GLU A 85 39.86 -5.03 -2.67
CA GLU A 85 40.49 -6.33 -2.40
C GLU A 85 39.50 -7.34 -1.78
N PHE A 86 38.38 -6.86 -1.22
CA PHE A 86 37.35 -7.69 -0.62
C PHE A 86 36.26 -8.10 -1.63
N ALA A 87 35.58 -9.22 -1.37
CA ALA A 87 34.54 -9.78 -2.23
C ALA A 87 33.16 -9.75 -1.55
N ILE A 88 32.78 -8.58 -1.02
CA ILE A 88 31.58 -8.38 -0.20
C ILE A 88 30.39 -7.82 -1.00
N THR A 89 29.17 -7.98 -0.49
CA THR A 89 27.92 -7.50 -1.15
C THR A 89 27.19 -6.42 -0.35
N SER A 90 27.22 -6.48 0.98
CA SER A 90 26.70 -5.44 1.88
C SER A 90 27.82 -4.92 2.79
N LEU A 91 27.76 -3.62 3.09
CA LEU A 91 28.71 -2.95 3.96
C LEU A 91 27.98 -1.94 4.86
N VAL A 92 27.94 -2.20 6.16
CA VAL A 92 27.30 -1.34 7.17
C VAL A 92 28.36 -0.50 7.87
N LEU A 93 28.19 0.82 7.80
CA LEU A 93 29.09 1.85 8.35
C LEU A 93 28.34 2.84 9.26
N ALA A 94 27.17 2.45 9.76
CA ALA A 94 26.30 3.30 10.57
C ALA A 94 26.98 3.82 11.85
N ASN A 95 26.60 5.01 12.33
CA ASN A 95 27.04 5.54 13.64
C ASN A 95 28.58 5.51 13.84
N ASN A 96 29.36 6.05 12.88
CA ASN A 96 30.82 6.13 12.98
C ASN A 96 31.35 7.56 13.20
N GLY A 97 30.48 8.57 13.17
CA GLY A 97 30.86 9.95 13.50
C GLY A 97 31.97 10.49 12.59
N PHE A 98 31.90 10.26 11.27
CA PHE A 98 32.92 10.75 10.32
C PHE A 98 33.12 12.28 10.33
N VAL A 99 32.23 13.05 10.98
CA VAL A 99 32.40 14.47 11.36
C VAL A 99 32.35 14.62 12.88
N ASP A 100 33.40 15.17 13.49
CA ASP A 100 33.30 15.77 14.82
C ASP A 100 32.61 17.15 14.71
N GLU A 101 31.57 17.39 15.51
CA GLU A 101 30.87 18.68 15.55
C GLU A 101 31.80 19.88 15.86
N ASN A 102 32.89 19.64 16.57
CA ASN A 102 33.86 20.67 16.96
C ASN A 102 34.70 21.17 15.77
N GLU A 103 35.06 20.29 14.82
CA GLU A 103 35.83 20.67 13.61
C GLU A 103 35.05 21.62 12.68
N LEU A 104 33.72 21.66 12.80
CA LEU A 104 32.85 22.44 11.91
C LEU A 104 33.05 23.96 12.01
N GLN A 105 33.78 24.47 13.00
CA GLN A 105 33.98 25.91 13.16
C GLN A 105 35.04 26.47 12.20
N GLU A 106 36.23 25.87 12.10
CA GLU A 106 37.41 26.56 11.53
C GLU A 106 37.49 26.57 9.99
N TYR A 107 37.14 25.48 9.30
CA TYR A 107 37.44 25.35 7.87
C TYR A 107 36.33 25.88 6.94
N ASN A 108 36.72 26.52 5.84
CA ASN A 108 35.83 27.01 4.76
C ASN A 108 35.99 26.23 3.43
N ASP A 109 37.03 25.41 3.30
CA ASP A 109 37.20 24.44 2.21
C ASP A 109 36.61 23.07 2.61
N ASP A 110 36.60 22.12 1.66
CA ASP A 110 36.08 20.76 1.86
C ASP A 110 36.64 20.09 3.13
N SER A 111 35.75 19.87 4.10
CA SER A 111 36.03 19.29 5.41
C SER A 111 36.79 17.95 5.36
N HIS A 112 37.44 17.55 6.46
CA HIS A 112 38.15 16.26 6.51
C HIS A 112 37.20 15.07 6.29
N CYS A 113 35.94 15.13 6.75
CA CYS A 113 34.89 14.17 6.40
C CYS A 113 34.64 14.05 4.88
N ASN A 114 34.54 15.18 4.16
CA ASN A 114 34.38 15.14 2.71
C ASN A 114 35.52 14.37 2.04
N ARG A 115 36.75 14.41 2.59
CA ARG A 115 37.88 13.64 2.04
C ARG A 115 37.70 12.14 2.23
N GLY A 116 37.27 11.71 3.43
CA GLY A 116 36.93 10.32 3.72
C GLY A 116 35.84 9.79 2.78
N ILE A 117 34.72 10.51 2.67
CA ILE A 117 33.58 10.10 1.85
C ILE A 117 33.87 10.22 0.35
N LEU A 118 34.67 11.20 -0.08
CA LEU A 118 35.19 11.30 -1.44
C LEU A 118 36.14 10.14 -1.79
N ALA A 119 36.94 9.66 -0.84
CA ALA A 119 37.77 8.47 -1.02
C ALA A 119 36.91 7.20 -1.12
N PHE A 120 35.97 7.01 -0.18
CA PHE A 120 35.03 5.89 -0.17
C PHE A 120 34.19 5.82 -1.44
N ALA A 121 33.63 6.94 -1.88
CA ALA A 121 32.91 7.04 -3.14
C ALA A 121 33.80 6.77 -4.38
N LYS A 122 35.10 7.07 -4.34
CA LYS A 122 36.03 6.65 -5.41
C LYS A 122 36.26 5.14 -5.39
N GLY A 123 36.38 4.54 -4.20
CA GLY A 123 36.49 3.10 -4.01
C GLY A 123 35.28 2.35 -4.58
N LEU A 124 34.06 2.77 -4.23
CA LEU A 124 32.81 2.17 -4.69
C LEU A 124 32.64 2.14 -6.22
N ARG A 125 33.13 3.16 -6.96
CA ARG A 125 33.06 3.19 -8.44
C ARG A 125 33.79 2.04 -9.12
N GLY A 126 34.87 1.56 -8.52
CA GLY A 126 35.62 0.40 -9.03
C GLY A 126 35.01 -0.94 -8.62
N HIS A 127 34.14 -0.92 -7.61
CA HIS A 127 33.70 -2.09 -6.89
C HIS A 127 32.61 -2.87 -7.62
N LYS A 128 32.70 -4.21 -7.62
CA LYS A 128 31.91 -5.07 -8.50
C LYS A 128 30.79 -5.85 -7.82
N THR A 129 30.94 -6.13 -6.53
CA THR A 129 30.04 -7.04 -5.79
C THR A 129 29.15 -6.32 -4.77
N ILE A 130 29.56 -5.14 -4.28
CA ILE A 130 28.74 -4.32 -3.38
C ILE A 130 27.46 -3.88 -4.09
N THR A 131 26.33 -4.22 -3.48
CA THR A 131 24.97 -3.81 -3.86
C THR A 131 24.26 -3.08 -2.73
N SER A 132 24.71 -3.21 -1.47
CA SER A 132 24.14 -2.54 -0.30
C SER A 132 25.22 -1.76 0.46
N VAL A 133 24.93 -0.51 0.80
CA VAL A 133 25.77 0.34 1.66
C VAL A 133 24.87 1.08 2.64
N ASP A 134 25.18 0.95 3.93
CA ASP A 134 24.59 1.77 4.97
C ASP A 134 25.64 2.75 5.50
N LEU A 135 25.33 4.05 5.42
CA LEU A 135 26.12 5.19 5.87
C LEU A 135 25.32 6.06 6.86
N SER A 136 24.25 5.52 7.47
CA SER A 136 23.40 6.24 8.42
C SER A 136 24.18 6.80 9.62
N ASP A 137 23.67 7.89 10.22
CA ASP A 137 24.26 8.55 11.40
C ASP A 137 25.78 8.84 11.31
N ASN A 138 26.17 9.56 10.25
CA ASN A 138 27.56 9.93 9.98
C ASN A 138 27.73 11.44 9.72
N ASN A 139 26.71 12.25 9.99
CA ASN A 139 26.71 13.71 9.89
C ASN A 139 27.23 14.25 8.51
N LEU A 140 26.92 13.53 7.42
CA LEU A 140 27.45 13.82 6.06
C LEU A 140 27.11 15.24 5.54
N GLY A 141 26.14 15.93 6.13
CA GLY A 141 25.72 17.30 5.84
C GLY A 141 26.75 18.43 6.10
N CYS A 142 28.04 18.11 6.23
CA CYS A 142 29.13 19.04 6.50
C CYS A 142 29.29 20.21 5.48
N LYS A 143 30.24 21.12 5.72
CA LYS A 143 30.50 22.29 4.84
C LYS A 143 31.03 21.82 3.47
N GLY A 144 30.33 22.22 2.41
CA GLY A 144 30.59 21.78 1.03
C GLY A 144 30.16 20.33 0.82
N GLN A 145 29.07 20.06 0.10
CA GLN A 145 28.50 18.71 -0.02
C GLN A 145 29.25 17.83 -1.04
N SER A 146 30.55 18.05 -1.24
CA SER A 146 31.36 17.39 -2.27
C SER A 146 31.46 15.87 -2.08
N GLY A 147 31.48 15.39 -0.83
CA GLY A 147 31.39 13.97 -0.49
C GLY A 147 30.07 13.34 -0.99
N LEU A 148 28.93 13.95 -0.66
CA LEU A 148 27.60 13.48 -1.11
C LEU A 148 27.44 13.52 -2.64
N VAL A 149 27.99 14.55 -3.31
CA VAL A 149 28.01 14.62 -4.78
C VAL A 149 28.88 13.52 -5.39
N ALA A 150 30.03 13.22 -4.79
CA ALA A 150 30.89 12.13 -5.24
C ALA A 150 30.27 10.74 -5.01
N LEU A 151 29.54 10.56 -3.90
CA LEU A 151 28.77 9.36 -3.55
C LEU A 151 27.63 9.14 -4.55
N ALA A 152 26.84 10.16 -4.88
CA ALA A 152 25.79 10.08 -5.89
C ALA A 152 26.31 9.62 -7.27
N ASP A 153 27.45 10.14 -7.71
CA ASP A 153 28.11 9.71 -8.96
C ASP A 153 28.69 8.26 -8.83
N ALA A 154 29.02 7.80 -7.62
CA ALA A 154 29.35 6.39 -7.35
C ALA A 154 28.12 5.47 -7.39
N VAL A 155 26.95 5.90 -6.88
CA VAL A 155 25.67 5.19 -7.05
C VAL A 155 25.32 5.06 -8.54
N THR A 156 25.49 6.13 -9.29
CA THR A 156 25.18 6.22 -10.73
C THR A 156 26.06 5.30 -11.59
N THR A 157 27.35 5.14 -11.22
CA THR A 157 28.33 4.40 -12.04
C THR A 157 28.65 2.99 -11.54
N GLY A 158 28.41 2.70 -10.25
CA GLY A 158 28.73 1.43 -9.61
C GLY A 158 27.65 0.36 -9.80
N ASN A 159 27.47 -0.51 -8.79
CA ASN A 159 26.46 -1.58 -8.80
C ASN A 159 25.48 -1.51 -7.62
N LEU A 160 25.35 -0.34 -7.00
CA LEU A 160 24.54 -0.17 -5.79
C LEU A 160 23.04 -0.28 -6.09
N GLN A 161 22.35 -1.06 -5.27
CA GLN A 161 20.91 -1.33 -5.29
C GLN A 161 20.22 -0.82 -4.02
N MET A 162 20.91 -0.76 -2.89
CA MET A 162 20.43 -0.21 -1.62
C MET A 162 21.42 0.81 -1.08
N LEU A 163 20.93 2.00 -0.71
CA LEU A 163 21.69 3.04 -0.02
C LEU A 163 20.90 3.55 1.19
N ASP A 164 21.47 3.39 2.38
CA ASP A 164 21.03 4.13 3.56
C ASP A 164 21.95 5.33 3.81
N ILE A 165 21.38 6.53 3.85
CA ILE A 165 22.03 7.78 4.27
C ILE A 165 21.12 8.55 5.23
N SER A 166 20.38 7.82 6.08
CA SER A 166 19.53 8.40 7.13
C SER A 166 20.35 9.11 8.23
N SER A 167 19.73 9.99 9.03
CA SER A 167 20.35 10.69 10.17
C SER A 167 21.64 11.46 9.82
N ASN A 168 21.76 11.95 8.58
CA ASN A 168 22.99 12.57 8.07
C ASN A 168 22.91 14.08 7.88
N HIS A 169 21.80 14.69 8.31
CA HIS A 169 21.54 16.12 8.17
C HIS A 169 21.85 16.67 6.76
N ILE A 170 21.48 15.96 5.68
CA ILE A 170 21.96 16.20 4.31
C ILE A 170 21.95 17.69 3.88
N LEU A 171 20.96 18.51 4.27
CA LEU A 171 20.92 19.96 3.94
C LEU A 171 21.96 20.84 4.69
N GLY A 172 22.72 20.20 5.58
CA GLY A 172 23.60 20.75 6.59
C GLY A 172 22.89 21.40 7.76
N MET A 173 23.62 21.60 8.87
CA MET A 173 23.17 22.23 10.13
C MET A 173 22.51 23.63 10.02
N LYS A 174 22.37 24.19 8.81
CA LYS A 174 21.66 25.46 8.55
C LYS A 174 20.51 25.33 7.52
N GLY A 175 20.18 24.13 7.05
CA GLY A 175 18.99 23.87 6.22
C GLY A 175 18.96 24.59 4.85
N VAL A 176 20.12 24.86 4.24
CA VAL A 176 20.19 25.72 3.03
C VAL A 176 21.11 25.21 1.91
N ARG A 177 21.79 24.07 2.08
CA ARG A 177 22.64 23.49 1.03
C ARG A 177 21.89 22.36 0.33
N TYR A 178 21.73 22.44 -1.00
CA TYR A 178 20.88 21.52 -1.76
C TYR A 178 21.66 20.61 -2.72
N ASP A 179 22.97 20.76 -2.83
CA ASP A 179 23.76 20.18 -3.91
C ASP A 179 24.00 18.67 -3.71
N GLY A 180 24.11 18.24 -2.45
CA GLY A 180 24.07 16.82 -2.06
C GLY A 180 22.75 16.15 -2.43
N ILE A 181 21.61 16.70 -1.99
CA ILE A 181 20.29 16.10 -2.31
C ILE A 181 19.99 16.15 -3.82
N LYS A 182 20.32 17.24 -4.54
CA LYS A 182 20.20 17.29 -6.01
C LYS A 182 20.98 16.18 -6.71
N ALA A 183 22.20 15.90 -6.24
CA ALA A 183 23.02 14.85 -6.81
C ALA A 183 22.43 13.46 -6.55
N ILE A 184 21.96 13.19 -5.33
CA ILE A 184 21.27 11.94 -4.97
C ILE A 184 19.96 11.78 -5.76
N SER A 185 19.15 12.84 -5.90
CA SER A 185 17.96 12.83 -6.77
C SER A 185 18.33 12.47 -8.21
N LYS A 186 19.40 13.05 -8.76
CA LYS A 186 19.85 12.69 -10.10
C LYS A 186 20.37 11.24 -10.21
N ALA A 187 20.98 10.71 -9.16
CA ALA A 187 21.53 9.34 -9.15
C ALA A 187 20.45 8.24 -9.16
N ILE A 188 19.21 8.54 -8.75
CA ILE A 188 18.08 7.60 -8.83
C ILE A 188 17.39 7.58 -10.21
N GLU A 189 17.78 8.45 -11.14
CA GLU A 189 17.19 8.52 -12.48
C GLU A 189 17.68 7.35 -13.36
N THR A 190 16.78 6.54 -13.90
CA THR A 190 17.16 5.42 -14.80
C THR A 190 17.93 5.94 -16.01
N SER A 191 17.49 7.07 -16.57
CA SER A 191 18.14 7.78 -17.67
C SER A 191 19.53 8.37 -17.34
N SER A 192 19.87 8.56 -16.05
CA SER A 192 21.24 8.88 -15.62
C SER A 192 22.10 7.63 -15.42
N GLY A 193 21.51 6.44 -15.34
CA GLY A 193 22.18 5.15 -15.10
C GLY A 193 21.81 4.46 -13.78
N GLY A 194 20.88 5.05 -13.00
CA GLY A 194 20.53 4.59 -11.65
C GLY A 194 20.00 3.16 -11.60
N LYS A 195 20.60 2.35 -10.72
CA LYS A 195 20.23 0.95 -10.41
C LYS A 195 19.58 0.78 -9.04
N LEU A 196 19.34 1.89 -8.34
CA LEU A 196 18.97 1.90 -6.93
C LEU A 196 17.52 1.46 -6.76
N GLU A 197 17.30 0.34 -6.08
CA GLU A 197 15.99 -0.22 -5.77
C GLU A 197 15.50 0.18 -4.36
N GLU A 198 16.41 0.52 -3.45
CA GLU A 198 16.11 1.02 -2.10
C GLU A 198 16.94 2.27 -1.77
N LEU A 199 16.27 3.34 -1.36
CA LEU A 199 16.90 4.57 -0.86
C LEU A 199 16.26 4.97 0.46
N ARG A 200 17.09 5.17 1.49
CA ARG A 200 16.66 5.71 2.78
C ARG A 200 17.33 7.04 3.05
N LEU A 201 16.49 8.01 3.36
CA LEU A 201 16.80 9.42 3.55
C LEU A 201 16.19 9.92 4.88
N SER A 202 15.90 9.02 5.83
CA SER A 202 15.23 9.38 7.09
C SER A 202 16.03 10.41 7.89
N GLN A 203 15.36 11.23 8.70
CA GLN A 203 15.98 12.16 9.67
C GLN A 203 17.03 13.12 9.06
N ASN A 204 16.82 13.58 7.82
CA ASN A 204 17.76 14.45 7.09
C ASN A 204 17.35 15.92 7.01
N GLY A 205 16.23 16.30 7.64
CA GLY A 205 15.69 17.66 7.59
C GLY A 205 15.19 18.08 6.21
N LEU A 206 14.81 17.13 5.35
CA LEU A 206 14.32 17.37 3.98
C LEU A 206 12.97 18.08 3.99
N HIS A 207 13.01 19.41 4.12
CA HIS A 207 11.84 20.27 4.06
C HIS A 207 11.29 20.41 2.63
N ALA A 208 10.08 20.94 2.46
CA ALA A 208 9.36 21.08 1.19
C ALA A 208 10.23 21.57 0.01
N SER A 209 11.08 22.58 0.20
CA SER A 209 11.95 23.11 -0.87
C SER A 209 13.11 22.20 -1.29
N ALA A 210 13.47 21.20 -0.48
CA ALA A 210 14.50 20.21 -0.78
C ALA A 210 13.93 18.98 -1.49
N ILE A 211 12.79 18.46 -1.01
CA ILE A 211 12.16 17.28 -1.61
C ILE A 211 11.67 17.54 -3.05
N CYS A 212 11.47 18.81 -3.43
CA CYS A 212 11.28 19.25 -4.81
C CYS A 212 12.31 18.74 -5.83
N PHE A 213 13.56 18.45 -5.41
CA PHE A 213 14.55 17.86 -6.31
C PHE A 213 14.28 16.37 -6.53
N LEU A 214 13.86 15.64 -5.48
CA LEU A 214 13.52 14.21 -5.57
C LEU A 214 12.22 13.99 -6.36
N GLY A 215 11.21 14.83 -6.15
CA GLY A 215 9.90 14.71 -6.82
C GLY A 215 9.96 14.74 -8.35
N ILE A 216 10.95 15.42 -8.93
CA ILE A 216 11.21 15.44 -10.37
C ILE A 216 11.85 14.12 -10.83
N SER A 217 12.88 13.65 -10.13
CA SER A 217 13.63 12.45 -10.51
C SER A 217 12.86 11.14 -10.29
N LEU A 218 11.85 11.13 -9.42
CA LEU A 218 10.91 9.99 -9.24
C LEU A 218 10.05 9.67 -10.48
N ILE A 219 10.05 10.51 -11.53
CA ILE A 219 9.30 10.27 -12.78
C ILE A 219 9.88 9.08 -13.59
N ASP A 220 11.19 8.84 -13.50
CA ASP A 220 11.93 7.78 -14.19
C ASP A 220 12.97 7.18 -13.23
N THR A 221 12.56 6.23 -12.40
CA THR A 221 13.43 5.64 -11.36
C THR A 221 13.28 4.12 -11.25
N THR A 222 14.35 3.47 -10.78
CA THR A 222 14.39 2.04 -10.46
C THR A 222 13.96 1.72 -9.02
N LEU A 223 13.66 2.74 -8.20
CA LEU A 223 13.27 2.57 -6.80
C LEU A 223 11.98 1.76 -6.61
N LYS A 224 12.06 0.82 -5.67
CA LYS A 224 10.96 0.00 -5.12
C LYS A 224 10.67 0.35 -3.66
N HIS A 225 11.69 0.75 -2.90
CA HIS A 225 11.60 1.10 -1.49
C HIS A 225 12.17 2.51 -1.29
N LEU A 226 11.38 3.40 -0.68
CA LEU A 226 11.79 4.77 -0.42
C LEU A 226 11.41 5.15 1.01
N ASP A 227 12.41 5.43 1.84
CA ASP A 227 12.21 5.96 3.18
C ASP A 227 12.56 7.44 3.25
N LEU A 228 11.57 8.24 3.66
CA LEU A 228 11.63 9.68 3.86
C LEU A 228 11.19 10.08 5.28
N SER A 229 11.09 9.16 6.23
CA SER A 229 10.63 9.41 7.61
C SER A 229 11.43 10.49 8.36
N GLU A 230 10.87 11.04 9.45
CA GLU A 230 11.53 12.04 10.32
C GLU A 230 12.09 13.28 9.58
N ASN A 231 11.45 13.67 8.48
CA ASN A 231 11.85 14.81 7.68
C ASN A 231 10.85 15.97 7.86
N ALA A 232 10.81 16.90 6.91
CA ALA A 232 10.08 18.16 7.05
C ALA A 232 9.21 18.45 5.82
N ILE A 233 8.76 17.42 5.09
CA ILE A 233 8.12 17.55 3.76
C ILE A 233 6.90 18.47 3.78
N GLY A 234 6.13 18.48 4.88
CA GLY A 234 4.97 19.35 5.09
C GLY A 234 5.28 20.80 5.51
N VAL A 235 6.55 21.21 5.65
CA VAL A 235 6.94 22.59 5.99
C VAL A 235 8.01 23.16 5.05
N ASP A 236 8.05 24.48 4.89
CA ASP A 236 9.11 25.17 4.13
C ASP A 236 10.41 25.34 4.94
N SER A 237 11.44 25.90 4.31
CA SER A 237 12.74 26.21 4.92
C SER A 237 12.70 27.27 6.04
N LEU A 238 11.51 27.77 6.40
CA LEU A 238 11.25 28.66 7.52
C LEU A 238 10.33 28.02 8.58
N GLY A 239 10.07 26.71 8.48
CA GLY A 239 9.22 25.95 9.41
C GLY A 239 7.71 26.19 9.26
N ARG A 240 7.25 26.77 8.14
CA ARG A 240 5.84 27.10 7.91
C ARG A 240 5.18 26.01 7.06
N ARG A 241 3.97 25.57 7.40
CA ARG A 241 3.24 24.52 6.65
C ARG A 241 3.16 24.84 5.16
N SER A 242 3.52 23.87 4.32
CA SER A 242 3.76 24.08 2.90
C SER A 242 3.73 22.77 2.10
N ALA A 243 2.56 22.42 1.59
CA ALA A 243 2.35 21.30 0.67
C ALA A 243 3.10 21.40 -0.67
N ALA A 244 3.97 22.40 -0.87
CA ALA A 244 4.83 22.52 -2.04
C ALA A 244 5.73 21.28 -2.25
N GLY A 245 6.19 20.66 -1.15
CA GLY A 245 6.97 19.43 -1.17
C GLY A 245 6.17 18.30 -1.80
N MET A 246 5.06 17.92 -1.17
CA MET A 246 4.17 16.86 -1.70
C MET A 246 3.65 17.17 -3.12
N LYS A 247 3.29 18.43 -3.43
CA LYS A 247 2.84 18.86 -4.77
C LYS A 247 3.89 18.64 -5.86
N SER A 248 5.18 18.61 -5.51
CA SER A 248 6.29 18.31 -6.43
C SER A 248 6.49 16.81 -6.70
N MET A 249 6.04 15.94 -5.78
CA MET A 249 6.24 14.48 -5.87
C MET A 249 5.09 13.77 -6.58
N VAL A 250 3.88 14.36 -6.59
CA VAL A 250 2.71 13.82 -7.29
C VAL A 250 3.02 13.40 -8.75
N PRO A 251 3.73 14.19 -9.59
CA PRO A 251 4.05 13.77 -10.97
C PRO A 251 4.97 12.55 -11.05
N GLY A 252 5.84 12.34 -10.06
CA GLY A 252 6.70 11.16 -9.95
C GLY A 252 5.88 9.93 -9.56
N PHE A 253 5.14 10.01 -8.45
CA PHE A 253 4.32 8.89 -7.98
C PHE A 253 3.18 8.51 -8.94
N SER A 254 2.65 9.45 -9.72
CA SER A 254 1.66 9.21 -10.77
C SER A 254 2.25 8.85 -12.15
N SER A 255 3.56 8.55 -12.23
CA SER A 255 4.20 8.05 -13.45
C SER A 255 3.97 6.54 -13.62
N ASP A 256 3.59 6.08 -14.82
CA ASP A 256 3.54 4.64 -15.16
C ASP A 256 4.90 3.93 -14.92
N LEU A 257 6.00 4.70 -14.96
CA LEU A 257 7.37 4.23 -14.71
C LEU A 257 7.73 4.15 -13.22
N CYS A 258 6.96 4.73 -12.30
CA CYS A 258 7.19 4.61 -10.85
C CYS A 258 7.07 3.15 -10.42
N LYS A 259 8.10 2.57 -9.78
CA LYS A 259 8.12 1.15 -9.35
C LYS A 259 8.06 0.96 -7.83
N LEU A 260 7.69 2.00 -7.09
CA LEU A 260 7.59 1.95 -5.63
C LEU A 260 6.55 0.91 -5.19
N VAL A 261 7.05 -0.04 -4.38
CA VAL A 261 6.31 -1.07 -3.64
C VAL A 261 6.10 -0.61 -2.20
N SER A 262 7.08 0.08 -1.60
CA SER A 262 7.03 0.60 -0.24
C SER A 262 7.45 2.07 -0.18
N LEU A 263 6.70 2.86 0.59
CA LEU A 263 6.95 4.29 0.81
C LEU A 263 6.71 4.65 2.28
N ASN A 264 7.78 5.01 2.99
CA ASN A 264 7.70 5.55 4.34
C ASN A 264 7.83 7.09 4.31
N MET A 265 6.86 7.79 4.87
CA MET A 265 6.85 9.24 5.07
C MET A 265 6.30 9.59 6.47
N SER A 266 6.50 8.74 7.48
CA SER A 266 6.16 9.08 8.87
C SER A 266 6.87 10.35 9.35
N GLU A 267 6.37 11.01 10.40
CA GLU A 267 7.05 12.13 11.07
C GLU A 267 7.52 13.25 10.11
N ASN A 268 6.62 13.71 9.24
CA ASN A 268 6.93 14.68 8.18
C ASN A 268 6.06 15.96 8.19
N TYR A 269 5.24 16.13 9.21
CA TYR A 269 4.32 17.26 9.38
C TYR A 269 3.32 17.45 8.22
N LEU A 270 2.97 16.37 7.49
CA LEU A 270 2.17 16.42 6.27
C LEU A 270 0.80 17.08 6.47
N GLY A 271 -0.08 16.52 7.30
CA GLY A 271 -1.42 17.06 7.52
C GLY A 271 -2.37 16.94 6.32
N ASN A 272 -3.37 17.83 6.27
CA ASN A 272 -4.56 17.62 5.42
C ASN A 272 -4.35 17.87 3.91
N GLU A 273 -3.64 18.92 3.47
CA GLU A 273 -3.48 19.17 2.02
C GLU A 273 -2.62 18.09 1.38
N GLU A 274 -1.57 17.69 2.08
CA GLU A 274 -0.61 16.66 1.71
C GLU A 274 -1.29 15.28 1.62
N CYS A 275 -2.17 14.93 2.57
CA CYS A 275 -2.97 13.70 2.48
C CYS A 275 -4.02 13.70 1.36
N ILE A 276 -4.58 14.88 1.01
CA ILE A 276 -5.47 15.00 -0.17
C ILE A 276 -4.69 14.72 -1.46
N LEU A 277 -3.43 15.14 -1.54
CA LEU A 277 -2.56 14.83 -2.68
C LEU A 277 -2.19 13.35 -2.71
N LEU A 278 -1.82 12.76 -1.57
CA LEU A 278 -1.56 11.31 -1.47
C LEU A 278 -2.78 10.47 -1.86
N ALA A 279 -4.00 10.88 -1.48
CA ALA A 279 -5.23 10.24 -1.94
C ALA A 279 -5.35 10.26 -3.48
N SER A 280 -5.11 11.42 -4.13
CA SER A 280 -5.14 11.53 -5.59
C SER A 280 -4.05 10.71 -6.31
N VAL A 281 -2.92 10.45 -5.64
CA VAL A 281 -1.87 9.55 -6.12
C VAL A 281 -2.28 8.08 -5.97
N LEU A 282 -2.88 7.70 -4.84
CA LEU A 282 -3.37 6.34 -4.60
C LEU A 282 -4.48 5.93 -5.58
N GLU A 283 -5.25 6.86 -6.16
CA GLU A 283 -6.22 6.54 -7.22
C GLU A 283 -5.57 6.05 -8.54
N VAL A 284 -4.25 6.27 -8.73
CA VAL A 284 -3.52 5.91 -9.96
C VAL A 284 -2.27 5.05 -9.75
N MET A 285 -1.78 4.90 -8.51
CA MET A 285 -0.56 4.17 -8.18
C MET A 285 -0.85 2.73 -7.78
N PHE A 286 -0.61 1.79 -8.70
CA PHE A 286 -1.01 0.38 -8.56
C PHE A 286 0.12 -0.59 -8.15
N ASP A 287 1.38 -0.15 -8.17
CA ASP A 287 2.52 -0.99 -7.74
C ASP A 287 2.77 -0.94 -6.22
N LEU A 288 2.32 0.12 -5.52
CA LEU A 288 2.52 0.28 -4.08
C LEU A 288 1.72 -0.76 -3.26
N ARG A 289 2.38 -1.35 -2.26
CA ARG A 289 1.87 -2.34 -1.30
C ARG A 289 1.90 -1.80 0.13
N ASP A 290 2.91 -1.01 0.47
CA ASP A 290 3.15 -0.51 1.82
C ASP A 290 3.23 1.03 1.84
N LEU A 291 2.45 1.67 2.72
CA LEU A 291 2.48 3.11 2.94
C LEU A 291 2.49 3.43 4.44
N ASP A 292 3.52 4.14 4.89
CA ASP A 292 3.56 4.72 6.24
C ASP A 292 3.44 6.23 6.18
N ILE A 293 2.43 6.76 6.86
CA ILE A 293 2.16 8.19 7.09
C ILE A 293 1.72 8.42 8.54
N SER A 294 2.27 7.64 9.47
CA SER A 294 2.11 7.86 10.92
C SER A 294 2.71 9.20 11.38
N PHE A 295 2.28 9.70 12.55
CA PHE A 295 2.83 10.90 13.21
C PHE A 295 2.94 12.15 12.32
N ASN A 296 1.85 12.50 11.64
CA ASN A 296 1.86 13.48 10.55
C ASN A 296 0.80 14.58 10.64
N ASP A 297 0.16 14.76 11.80
CA ASP A 297 -1.00 15.65 11.98
C ASP A 297 -2.16 15.37 10.99
N VAL A 298 -2.32 14.13 10.51
CA VAL A 298 -3.39 13.78 9.56
C VAL A 298 -4.73 13.83 10.27
N HIS A 299 -5.51 14.88 10.03
CA HIS A 299 -6.85 15.01 10.61
C HIS A 299 -7.90 14.28 9.76
N ALA A 300 -9.10 14.13 10.31
CA ALA A 300 -10.29 13.60 9.65
C ALA A 300 -10.47 14.07 8.18
N VAL A 301 -10.18 15.33 7.84
CA VAL A 301 -10.35 15.82 6.45
C VAL A 301 -9.41 15.09 5.47
N GLY A 302 -8.13 14.94 5.80
CA GLY A 302 -7.18 14.15 5.00
C GLY A 302 -7.54 12.66 4.99
N ALA A 303 -7.85 12.11 6.17
CA ALA A 303 -8.24 10.70 6.33
C ALA A 303 -9.47 10.30 5.50
N ARG A 304 -10.48 11.19 5.40
CA ARG A 304 -11.66 10.99 4.54
C ARG A 304 -11.33 10.93 3.04
N HIS A 305 -10.27 11.61 2.58
CA HIS A 305 -9.83 11.52 1.19
C HIS A 305 -9.05 10.21 0.95
N LEU A 306 -8.17 9.82 1.88
CA LEU A 306 -7.49 8.51 1.85
C LEU A 306 -8.51 7.36 1.81
N GLY A 307 -9.53 7.39 2.65
CA GLY A 307 -10.64 6.44 2.61
C GLY A 307 -11.33 6.39 1.24
N ASN A 308 -11.62 7.53 0.60
CA ASN A 308 -12.22 7.52 -0.73
C ASN A 308 -11.27 7.00 -1.83
N ALA A 309 -9.96 7.24 -1.76
CA ALA A 309 -8.99 6.62 -2.67
C ALA A 309 -8.89 5.09 -2.49
N LEU A 310 -8.99 4.59 -1.25
CA LEU A 310 -9.04 3.16 -0.93
C LEU A 310 -10.29 2.44 -1.49
N LYS A 311 -11.33 3.16 -1.94
CA LYS A 311 -12.48 2.56 -2.67
C LYS A 311 -12.10 2.14 -4.09
N PHE A 312 -10.97 2.62 -4.61
CA PHE A 312 -10.48 2.35 -5.96
C PHE A 312 -9.11 1.63 -5.97
N ASN A 313 -8.21 1.97 -5.05
CA ASN A 313 -6.91 1.32 -4.90
C ASN A 313 -7.07 -0.10 -4.32
N ASN A 314 -7.05 -1.11 -5.19
CA ASN A 314 -7.12 -2.53 -4.83
C ASN A 314 -5.71 -3.16 -4.88
N THR A 315 -4.73 -2.45 -4.33
CA THR A 315 -3.31 -2.71 -4.53
C THR A 315 -2.46 -2.48 -3.28
N LEU A 316 -2.78 -1.45 -2.48
CA LEU A 316 -2.18 -1.20 -1.17
C LEU A 316 -2.65 -2.28 -0.17
N GLN A 317 -1.70 -2.89 0.54
CA GLN A 317 -1.93 -4.02 1.46
C GLN A 317 -1.66 -3.63 2.92
N HIS A 318 -0.74 -2.70 3.16
CA HIS A 318 -0.36 -2.22 4.48
C HIS A 318 -0.42 -0.68 4.50
N LEU A 319 -1.21 -0.12 5.43
CA LEU A 319 -1.32 1.32 5.65
C LEU A 319 -1.12 1.64 7.14
N ASN A 320 -0.08 2.40 7.47
CA ASN A 320 0.11 2.96 8.79
C ASN A 320 -0.31 4.44 8.83
N LEU A 321 -1.27 4.72 9.72
CA LEU A 321 -1.81 6.03 10.06
C LEU A 321 -1.68 6.32 11.56
N GLY A 322 -0.91 5.55 12.33
CA GLY A 322 -0.76 5.72 13.78
C GLY A 322 -0.31 7.13 14.22
N GLY A 323 -0.67 7.55 15.44
CA GLY A 323 -0.22 8.85 15.98
C GLY A 323 -0.74 10.07 15.22
N ASN A 324 -2.00 10.06 14.79
CA ASN A 324 -2.62 11.10 13.97
C ASN A 324 -3.96 11.56 14.59
N HIS A 325 -4.77 12.31 13.83
CA HIS A 325 -6.05 12.86 14.27
C HIS A 325 -7.20 12.39 13.34
N VAL A 326 -7.17 11.13 12.90
CA VAL A 326 -8.14 10.56 11.95
C VAL A 326 -9.58 10.74 12.44
N GLN A 327 -9.83 10.55 13.75
CA GLN A 327 -11.13 10.71 14.41
C GLN A 327 -12.24 9.81 13.84
N ASP A 328 -13.38 9.71 14.53
CA ASP A 328 -14.51 8.91 14.06
C ASP A 328 -14.97 9.29 12.64
N GLY A 329 -14.85 10.58 12.28
CA GLY A 329 -15.23 11.10 10.97
C GLY A 329 -14.30 10.68 9.82
N GLY A 330 -13.00 10.47 10.08
CA GLY A 330 -12.08 9.87 9.12
C GLY A 330 -12.22 8.36 9.08
N CYS A 331 -12.30 7.74 10.25
CA CYS A 331 -12.48 6.29 10.42
C CYS A 331 -13.71 5.76 9.67
N ALA A 332 -14.83 6.50 9.67
CA ALA A 332 -16.05 6.12 8.95
C ALA A 332 -15.85 5.92 7.43
N GLU A 333 -15.09 6.81 6.76
CA GLU A 333 -14.84 6.70 5.31
C GLU A 333 -13.83 5.58 5.00
N ILE A 334 -12.84 5.36 5.87
CA ILE A 334 -11.88 4.27 5.71
C ILE A 334 -12.61 2.92 5.92
N ALA A 335 -13.49 2.82 6.90
CA ALA A 335 -14.33 1.63 7.12
C ALA A 335 -15.28 1.37 5.93
N ASP A 336 -16.01 2.38 5.44
CA ASP A 336 -16.85 2.26 4.23
C ASP A 336 -16.04 1.81 3.00
N ALA A 337 -14.79 2.24 2.89
CA ALA A 337 -13.88 1.79 1.85
C ALA A 337 -13.47 0.32 2.00
N LEU A 338 -13.03 -0.07 3.20
CA LEU A 338 -12.61 -1.45 3.46
C LEU A 338 -13.78 -2.44 3.35
N ALA A 339 -15.04 -2.01 3.47
CA ALA A 339 -16.20 -2.85 3.23
C ALA A 339 -16.25 -3.43 1.79
N GLN A 340 -15.53 -2.81 0.84
CA GLN A 340 -15.45 -3.18 -0.58
C GLN A 340 -14.02 -3.43 -1.09
N ASN A 341 -12.98 -3.00 -0.37
CA ASN A 341 -11.58 -3.19 -0.76
C ASN A 341 -11.16 -4.67 -0.66
N GLU A 342 -10.55 -5.21 -1.71
CA GLU A 342 -10.13 -6.63 -1.79
C GLU A 342 -8.62 -6.86 -1.59
N ALA A 343 -7.84 -5.84 -1.17
CA ALA A 343 -6.37 -5.90 -1.07
C ALA A 343 -5.79 -5.55 0.30
N MET A 344 -6.41 -4.63 1.07
CA MET A 344 -5.90 -4.17 2.36
C MET A 344 -5.88 -5.30 3.39
N LYS A 345 -4.68 -5.70 3.83
CA LYS A 345 -4.42 -6.73 4.84
C LYS A 345 -4.25 -6.15 6.24
N SER A 346 -3.58 -5.01 6.35
CA SER A 346 -3.14 -4.41 7.62
C SER A 346 -3.43 -2.91 7.65
N LEU A 347 -4.10 -2.45 8.70
CA LEU A 347 -4.37 -1.03 8.94
C LEU A 347 -3.98 -0.65 10.38
N VAL A 348 -3.05 0.29 10.53
CA VAL A 348 -2.66 0.82 11.84
C VAL A 348 -3.30 2.21 12.05
N LEU A 349 -4.10 2.31 13.09
CA LEU A 349 -4.83 3.49 13.57
C LEU A 349 -4.68 3.60 15.11
N ALA A 350 -3.53 3.22 15.64
CA ALA A 350 -3.19 3.46 17.05
C ALA A 350 -3.12 4.96 17.33
N ALA A 351 -3.53 5.41 18.51
CA ALA A 351 -3.51 6.82 18.93
C ALA A 351 -4.03 7.81 17.86
N ASN A 352 -5.35 7.82 17.63
CA ASN A 352 -5.98 8.50 16.48
C ASN A 352 -7.27 9.28 16.76
N ASP A 353 -7.47 9.69 18.02
CA ASP A 353 -8.70 10.34 18.52
C ASP A 353 -10.00 9.53 18.24
N LEU A 354 -9.90 8.20 18.11
CA LEU A 354 -11.05 7.35 17.83
C LEU A 354 -11.87 7.10 19.11
N THR A 355 -13.20 7.00 18.98
CA THR A 355 -14.10 6.64 20.08
C THR A 355 -14.76 5.29 19.86
N THR A 356 -15.58 4.84 20.82
CA THR A 356 -16.51 3.71 20.66
C THR A 356 -17.34 3.79 19.36
N SER A 357 -17.61 4.99 18.83
CA SER A 357 -18.31 5.17 17.54
C SER A 357 -17.57 4.48 16.38
N SER A 358 -16.24 4.60 16.33
CA SER A 358 -15.39 3.94 15.33
C SER A 358 -15.48 2.42 15.37
N CYS A 359 -15.65 1.82 16.56
CA CYS A 359 -15.80 0.38 16.71
C CYS A 359 -17.04 -0.14 15.95
N TYR A 360 -18.14 0.62 15.94
CA TYR A 360 -19.34 0.23 15.18
C TYR A 360 -19.14 0.31 13.67
N TYR A 361 -18.36 1.29 13.17
CA TYR A 361 -18.00 1.34 11.74
C TYR A 361 -17.11 0.14 11.34
N TRP A 362 -16.19 -0.29 12.20
CA TRP A 362 -15.43 -1.52 11.98
C TRP A 362 -16.33 -2.75 12.00
N ILE A 363 -17.22 -2.89 12.97
CA ILE A 363 -18.19 -4.00 13.05
C ILE A 363 -19.10 -4.06 11.82
N GLU A 364 -19.51 -2.92 11.25
CA GLU A 364 -20.31 -2.86 10.01
C GLU A 364 -19.49 -3.22 8.77
N SER A 365 -18.34 -2.55 8.56
CA SER A 365 -17.43 -2.79 7.42
C SER A 365 -16.93 -4.23 7.36
N LEU A 366 -16.49 -4.75 8.51
CA LEU A 366 -15.95 -6.09 8.60
C LEU A 366 -17.01 -7.17 8.41
N GLN A 367 -18.32 -6.88 8.39
CA GLN A 367 -19.33 -7.90 8.02
C GLN A 367 -19.22 -8.31 6.54
N THR A 368 -18.76 -7.42 5.64
CA THR A 368 -18.51 -7.75 4.22
C THR A 368 -17.04 -8.03 3.94
N ASN A 369 -16.10 -7.30 4.56
CA ASN A 369 -14.67 -7.51 4.35
C ASN A 369 -14.16 -8.87 4.90
N LYS A 370 -13.23 -9.48 4.16
CA LYS A 370 -12.61 -10.80 4.44
C LYS A 370 -11.10 -10.82 4.15
N VAL A 371 -10.48 -9.64 4.09
CA VAL A 371 -9.08 -9.45 3.64
C VAL A 371 -8.26 -8.71 4.69
N LEU A 372 -8.87 -7.80 5.46
CA LEU A 372 -8.23 -7.19 6.61
C LEU A 372 -8.06 -8.26 7.70
N VAL A 373 -6.80 -8.62 7.96
CA VAL A 373 -6.36 -9.64 8.93
C VAL A 373 -5.59 -9.04 10.10
N ASP A 374 -5.13 -7.80 9.97
CA ASP A 374 -4.57 -6.98 11.04
C ASP A 374 -5.23 -5.59 11.09
N LEU A 375 -5.52 -5.12 12.29
CA LEU A 375 -6.14 -3.82 12.59
C LEU A 375 -5.68 -3.36 13.96
N ASN A 376 -4.70 -2.46 14.00
CA ASN A 376 -4.27 -1.88 15.26
C ASN A 376 -5.09 -0.62 15.56
N ILE A 377 -5.92 -0.66 16.61
CA ILE A 377 -6.70 0.48 17.13
C ILE A 377 -6.38 0.76 18.60
N GLU A 378 -5.19 0.37 19.08
CA GLU A 378 -4.73 0.62 20.44
C GLU A 378 -4.48 2.11 20.73
N GLU A 379 -4.26 2.45 22.00
CA GLU A 379 -3.97 3.83 22.45
C GLU A 379 -5.08 4.86 22.13
N ASN A 380 -6.27 4.41 21.75
CA ASN A 380 -7.47 5.24 21.58
C ASN A 380 -8.30 5.22 22.88
N GLU A 381 -8.00 6.14 23.81
CA GLU A 381 -8.55 6.16 25.18
C GLU A 381 -10.09 6.21 25.29
N ASN A 382 -10.79 6.64 24.23
CA ASN A 382 -12.24 6.87 24.24
C ASN A 382 -13.07 5.67 23.70
N MET A 383 -12.49 4.46 23.70
CA MET A 383 -13.17 3.23 23.29
C MET A 383 -13.71 2.41 24.48
N GLU A 384 -14.94 1.94 24.38
CA GLU A 384 -15.46 0.87 25.24
C GLU A 384 -14.88 -0.49 24.82
N GLU A 385 -14.35 -1.24 25.79
CA GLU A 385 -13.71 -2.56 25.59
C GLU A 385 -14.59 -3.58 24.85
N ALA A 386 -15.91 -3.56 25.05
CA ALA A 386 -16.80 -4.56 24.42
C ALA A 386 -16.96 -4.33 22.89
N PRO A 387 -17.35 -3.14 22.40
CA PRO A 387 -17.30 -2.83 20.96
C PRO A 387 -15.90 -2.99 20.35
N LYS A 388 -14.83 -2.63 21.07
CA LYS A 388 -13.44 -2.84 20.61
C LYS A 388 -13.14 -4.34 20.43
N HIS A 389 -13.45 -5.16 21.42
CA HIS A 389 -13.31 -6.62 21.37
C HIS A 389 -14.11 -7.23 20.22
N ASP A 390 -15.37 -6.82 20.02
CA ASP A 390 -16.23 -7.33 18.95
C ASP A 390 -15.71 -6.96 17.54
N ALA A 391 -15.06 -5.80 17.38
CA ALA A 391 -14.34 -5.45 16.15
C ALA A 391 -13.11 -6.35 15.96
N MET A 392 -12.30 -6.56 17.00
CA MET A 392 -11.08 -7.39 16.92
C MET A 392 -11.37 -8.88 16.69
N GLU A 393 -12.47 -9.43 17.23
CA GLU A 393 -12.92 -10.79 16.93
C GLU A 393 -13.28 -10.99 15.45
N TRP A 394 -13.75 -9.95 14.73
CA TRP A 394 -13.97 -10.02 13.29
C TRP A 394 -12.65 -10.09 12.49
N VAL A 395 -11.66 -9.28 12.86
CA VAL A 395 -10.33 -9.24 12.21
C VAL A 395 -9.59 -10.56 12.41
N LYS A 396 -9.56 -11.04 13.65
CA LYS A 396 -9.08 -12.37 14.03
C LYS A 396 -9.79 -13.50 13.28
N GLY A 397 -11.10 -13.38 13.06
CA GLY A 397 -11.87 -14.32 12.23
C GLY A 397 -11.52 -14.30 10.73
N ASN A 398 -10.98 -13.19 10.21
CA ASN A 398 -10.42 -13.12 8.87
C ASN A 398 -9.00 -13.73 8.83
N LEU A 399 -8.15 -13.46 9.83
CA LEU A 399 -6.81 -14.07 9.95
C LEU A 399 -6.89 -15.61 10.03
N GLU A 400 -7.85 -16.13 10.81
CA GLU A 400 -8.14 -17.57 10.90
C GLU A 400 -8.66 -18.15 9.56
N LEU A 401 -9.25 -17.35 8.67
CA LEU A 401 -9.60 -17.77 7.30
C LEU A 401 -8.42 -17.77 6.34
N GLU A 402 -7.48 -16.83 6.47
CA GLU A 402 -6.27 -16.81 5.65
C GLU A 402 -5.38 -18.02 5.96
N GLN A 403 -5.09 -18.27 7.24
CA GLN A 403 -4.32 -19.43 7.69
C GLN A 403 -4.95 -20.77 7.26
N LEU A 404 -6.29 -20.87 7.31
CA LEU A 404 -7.04 -22.05 6.84
C LEU A 404 -6.94 -22.29 5.33
N ARG A 405 -6.68 -21.25 4.53
CA ARG A 405 -6.48 -21.35 3.07
C ARG A 405 -5.05 -21.72 2.72
N GLU A 406 -4.08 -21.29 3.53
CA GLU A 406 -2.65 -21.58 3.33
C GLU A 406 -2.28 -23.02 3.74
N ASP A 407 -2.71 -23.47 4.92
CA ASP A 407 -2.49 -24.85 5.39
C ASP A 407 -3.80 -25.49 5.90
N PRO A 408 -4.64 -26.02 4.99
CA PRO A 408 -5.91 -26.64 5.35
C PRO A 408 -5.76 -27.86 6.27
N ASP A 409 -4.77 -28.73 6.03
CA ASP A 409 -4.68 -30.06 6.66
C ASP A 409 -4.11 -30.01 8.09
N ASN A 410 -3.47 -28.91 8.48
CA ASN A 410 -2.88 -28.68 9.80
C ASN A 410 -3.74 -27.77 10.70
N PHE A 411 -4.82 -27.17 10.18
CA PHE A 411 -5.61 -26.17 10.89
C PHE A 411 -6.50 -26.79 11.99
N ASP A 412 -6.22 -26.48 13.27
CA ASP A 412 -6.96 -27.03 14.41
C ASP A 412 -8.33 -26.36 14.62
N LEU A 413 -9.33 -26.91 13.91
CA LEU A 413 -10.75 -26.55 14.06
C LEU A 413 -11.29 -26.78 15.49
N SER A 414 -10.60 -27.47 16.40
CA SER A 414 -11.06 -27.62 17.79
C SER A 414 -10.78 -26.38 18.64
N VAL A 415 -9.69 -25.65 18.37
CA VAL A 415 -9.14 -24.61 19.27
C VAL A 415 -9.92 -23.29 19.26
N ARG A 416 -10.49 -22.86 18.11
CA ARG A 416 -11.24 -21.58 18.02
C ARG A 416 -12.56 -21.64 17.25
N SER A 417 -13.15 -22.82 17.04
CA SER A 417 -14.36 -22.94 16.23
C SER A 417 -15.63 -22.23 16.74
N LYS A 418 -15.60 -21.44 17.82
CA LYS A 418 -16.70 -20.52 18.14
C LYS A 418 -16.79 -19.35 17.15
N ILE A 419 -15.69 -18.67 16.82
CA ILE A 419 -15.69 -17.56 15.83
C ILE A 419 -16.10 -18.11 14.45
N ILE A 420 -15.56 -19.29 14.10
CA ILE A 420 -15.86 -19.99 12.85
C ILE A 420 -17.31 -20.51 12.79
N ARG A 421 -17.94 -20.85 13.93
CA ARG A 421 -19.36 -21.24 14.00
C ARG A 421 -20.31 -20.05 13.97
N ASP A 422 -20.10 -19.08 14.84
CA ASP A 422 -21.11 -18.07 15.19
C ASP A 422 -21.05 -16.86 14.24
N ASN A 423 -19.86 -16.37 13.92
CA ASN A 423 -19.65 -15.14 13.13
C ASN A 423 -19.42 -15.41 11.64
N LEU A 424 -18.65 -16.45 11.32
CA LEU A 424 -18.25 -16.75 9.94
C LEU A 424 -19.39 -17.23 9.03
N PHE A 425 -20.37 -17.97 9.53
CA PHE A 425 -21.26 -18.79 8.70
C PHE A 425 -22.00 -18.01 7.58
N ASN A 426 -22.27 -16.72 7.82
CA ASN A 426 -22.84 -15.80 6.84
C ASN A 426 -21.81 -15.25 5.83
N LYS A 427 -20.56 -15.03 6.24
CA LYS A 427 -19.43 -14.56 5.41
C LYS A 427 -18.88 -15.60 4.44
N VAL A 428 -18.71 -16.84 4.92
CA VAL A 428 -17.90 -17.89 4.26
C VAL A 428 -18.39 -18.12 2.83
N SER A 429 -17.49 -18.10 1.83
CA SER A 429 -17.88 -18.35 0.43
C SER A 429 -18.35 -19.80 0.22
N THR A 430 -18.85 -20.14 -0.97
CA THR A 430 -19.16 -21.55 -1.30
C THR A 430 -17.93 -22.45 -1.31
N GLU A 431 -16.75 -21.90 -1.62
CA GLU A 431 -15.49 -22.63 -1.71
C GLU A 431 -14.86 -22.81 -0.31
N ASP A 432 -14.81 -21.74 0.48
CA ASP A 432 -14.40 -21.82 1.90
C ASP A 432 -15.35 -22.75 2.69
N LYS A 433 -16.65 -22.78 2.37
CA LYS A 433 -17.62 -23.73 2.95
C LYS A 433 -17.30 -25.17 2.58
N GLU A 434 -16.75 -25.42 1.39
CA GLU A 434 -16.34 -26.76 0.97
C GLU A 434 -15.02 -27.18 1.64
N ILE A 435 -14.06 -26.26 1.80
CA ILE A 435 -12.81 -26.48 2.56
C ILE A 435 -13.13 -26.85 4.01
N ILE A 436 -13.90 -26.00 4.72
CA ILE A 436 -14.33 -26.26 6.10
C ILE A 436 -15.08 -27.60 6.21
N SER A 437 -15.99 -27.90 5.27
CA SER A 437 -16.74 -29.16 5.26
C SER A 437 -15.84 -30.40 5.09
N ARG A 438 -14.85 -30.34 4.19
CA ARG A 438 -13.86 -31.40 3.99
C ARG A 438 -13.04 -31.64 5.25
N LEU A 439 -12.52 -30.59 5.87
CA LEU A 439 -11.70 -30.69 7.09
C LEU A 439 -12.51 -31.18 8.30
N VAL A 440 -13.73 -30.67 8.48
CA VAL A 440 -14.70 -31.20 9.46
C VAL A 440 -14.96 -32.71 9.24
N SER A 441 -14.98 -33.19 7.99
CA SER A 441 -15.13 -34.62 7.70
C SER A 441 -13.86 -35.46 7.90
N ASN A 442 -12.67 -34.83 7.91
CA ASN A 442 -11.39 -35.49 8.18
C ASN A 442 -11.11 -35.62 9.70
N ILE A 443 -11.66 -34.72 10.52
CA ILE A 443 -11.56 -34.82 11.98
C ILE A 443 -12.24 -36.10 12.47
N SER A 444 -11.46 -36.95 13.12
CA SER A 444 -11.91 -38.26 13.61
C SER A 444 -13.02 -38.09 14.66
N VAL A 445 -14.25 -38.45 14.28
CA VAL A 445 -15.47 -38.22 15.08
C VAL A 445 -15.38 -38.90 16.45
N LYS A 446 -15.11 -38.09 17.47
CA LYS A 446 -15.32 -38.44 18.89
C LYS A 446 -16.19 -37.39 19.58
N ASN A 447 -17.49 -37.66 19.55
CA ASN A 447 -18.47 -37.17 20.52
C ASN A 447 -18.79 -35.66 20.52
N ASP A 448 -19.08 -35.08 19.36
CA ASP A 448 -20.01 -33.93 19.30
C ASP A 448 -21.11 -34.19 18.25
N THR A 449 -22.20 -34.81 18.71
CA THR A 449 -23.34 -35.19 17.85
C THR A 449 -24.20 -33.98 17.48
N GLU A 450 -24.23 -32.95 18.34
CA GLU A 450 -25.04 -31.75 18.13
C GLU A 450 -24.46 -30.88 17.01
N PHE A 451 -23.12 -30.82 16.90
CA PHE A 451 -22.46 -30.18 15.77
C PHE A 451 -22.87 -30.80 14.43
N TYR A 452 -22.87 -32.14 14.32
CA TYR A 452 -23.24 -32.83 13.08
C TYR A 452 -24.73 -32.64 12.70
N GLU A 453 -25.65 -32.66 13.66
CA GLU A 453 -27.07 -32.40 13.38
C GLU A 453 -27.29 -30.95 12.90
N ARG A 454 -26.65 -29.96 13.54
CA ARG A 454 -26.72 -28.54 13.14
C ARG A 454 -26.09 -28.30 11.76
N VAL A 455 -24.91 -28.85 11.47
CA VAL A 455 -24.29 -28.71 10.13
C VAL A 455 -25.15 -29.36 9.03
N SER A 456 -25.69 -30.56 9.29
CA SER A 456 -26.51 -31.29 8.29
C SER A 456 -27.85 -30.63 7.98
N THR A 457 -28.40 -29.82 8.90
CA THR A 457 -29.65 -29.07 8.70
C THR A 457 -29.43 -27.73 8.00
N ILE A 458 -28.22 -27.17 8.07
CA ILE A 458 -27.87 -25.87 7.46
C ILE A 458 -27.35 -26.02 6.02
N CYS A 459 -26.65 -27.12 5.68
CA CYS A 459 -26.18 -27.39 4.31
C CYS A 459 -26.70 -28.74 3.76
N PRO A 460 -27.86 -28.76 3.06
CA PRO A 460 -28.39 -29.98 2.45
C PRO A 460 -27.60 -30.36 1.17
N PRO A 461 -26.95 -31.53 1.08
CA PRO A 461 -26.19 -31.93 -0.11
C PRO A 461 -27.11 -32.05 -1.34
N ASP A 462 -26.64 -31.66 -2.54
CA ASP A 462 -27.52 -31.43 -3.70
C ASP A 462 -28.47 -32.60 -3.95
N ARG A 463 -29.75 -32.31 -3.68
CA ARG A 463 -30.85 -33.26 -3.74
C ARG A 463 -31.10 -33.77 -5.15
N LYS A 464 -30.48 -33.22 -6.21
CA LYS A 464 -30.49 -33.81 -7.57
C LYS A 464 -29.35 -34.80 -7.79
N GLN A 465 -28.12 -34.46 -7.38
CA GLN A 465 -26.94 -35.34 -7.53
C GLN A 465 -27.05 -36.57 -6.61
N MET A 466 -27.42 -36.38 -5.34
CA MET A 466 -27.74 -37.46 -4.41
C MET A 466 -28.90 -38.34 -4.91
N LEU A 467 -29.97 -37.77 -5.50
CA LEU A 467 -31.04 -38.59 -6.11
C LEU A 467 -30.59 -39.36 -7.35
N ARG A 468 -29.58 -38.91 -8.09
CA ARG A 468 -29.03 -39.66 -9.23
C ARG A 468 -28.23 -40.86 -8.74
N MET A 469 -27.32 -40.66 -7.79
CA MET A 469 -26.51 -41.75 -7.23
C MET A 469 -27.37 -42.76 -6.46
N THR A 470 -28.24 -42.30 -5.55
CA THR A 470 -29.14 -43.21 -4.82
C THR A 470 -30.15 -43.91 -5.73
N LYS A 471 -30.69 -43.28 -6.78
CA LYS A 471 -31.54 -44.01 -7.75
C LYS A 471 -30.77 -45.04 -8.56
N ASN A 472 -29.52 -44.78 -8.91
CA ASN A 472 -28.70 -45.76 -9.64
C ASN A 472 -28.31 -46.95 -8.75
N LEU A 473 -27.88 -46.70 -7.51
CA LEU A 473 -27.58 -47.75 -6.52
C LEU A 473 -28.84 -48.55 -6.13
N LEU A 474 -29.94 -47.88 -5.80
CA LEU A 474 -31.20 -48.55 -5.42
C LEU A 474 -31.83 -49.31 -6.59
N ALA A 475 -31.65 -48.84 -7.84
CA ALA A 475 -32.07 -49.58 -9.03
C ALA A 475 -31.23 -50.85 -9.29
N MET A 476 -30.00 -50.93 -8.78
CA MET A 476 -29.18 -52.15 -8.84
C MET A 476 -29.48 -53.12 -7.69
N MET A 477 -29.95 -52.65 -6.53
CA MET A 477 -30.00 -53.47 -5.30
C MET A 477 -31.38 -54.05 -4.89
N THR A 478 -32.52 -53.60 -5.43
CA THR A 478 -33.84 -54.12 -4.99
C THR A 478 -34.70 -54.71 -6.12
N MET A 479 -34.66 -56.05 -6.28
CA MET A 479 -35.55 -56.82 -7.17
C MET A 479 -36.41 -57.88 -6.45
N THR A 480 -37.06 -57.51 -5.34
CA THR A 480 -37.91 -58.42 -4.53
C THR A 480 -39.39 -58.02 -4.51
N LYS A 481 -40.11 -58.45 -5.56
CA LYS A 481 -41.57 -58.66 -5.73
C LYS A 481 -42.59 -57.55 -5.35
N GLU A 482 -42.50 -56.84 -4.24
CA GLU A 482 -43.60 -55.96 -3.75
C GLU A 482 -43.80 -54.69 -4.58
N ASP A 483 -42.71 -54.11 -5.10
CA ASP A 483 -42.74 -52.85 -5.87
C ASP A 483 -43.50 -52.95 -7.21
N LYS A 484 -43.82 -54.17 -7.70
CA LYS A 484 -44.74 -54.36 -8.83
C LYS A 484 -46.16 -53.90 -8.50
N ALA A 485 -46.62 -54.08 -7.26
CA ALA A 485 -47.97 -53.67 -6.84
C ALA A 485 -48.08 -52.13 -6.79
N ILE A 486 -47.11 -51.46 -6.17
CA ILE A 486 -47.07 -50.00 -6.06
C ILE A 486 -46.97 -49.35 -7.44
N ARG A 487 -46.10 -49.85 -8.33
CA ARG A 487 -46.01 -49.37 -9.72
C ARG A 487 -47.31 -49.60 -10.51
N LEU A 488 -48.04 -50.70 -10.29
CA LEU A 488 -49.35 -50.93 -10.91
C LEU A 488 -50.41 -49.94 -10.39
N VAL A 489 -50.51 -49.73 -9.08
CA VAL A 489 -51.44 -48.75 -8.47
C VAL A 489 -51.15 -47.34 -8.95
N GLN A 490 -49.89 -46.89 -8.94
CA GLN A 490 -49.51 -45.57 -9.44
C GLN A 490 -49.71 -45.40 -10.97
N LYS A 491 -49.64 -46.48 -11.75
CA LYS A 491 -49.91 -46.47 -13.20
C LYS A 491 -51.42 -46.47 -13.48
N ALA A 492 -52.22 -47.15 -12.66
CA ALA A 492 -53.68 -47.07 -12.68
C ALA A 492 -54.16 -45.67 -12.27
N TYR A 493 -53.61 -45.09 -11.20
CA TYR A 493 -53.93 -43.74 -10.73
C TYR A 493 -53.58 -42.68 -11.79
N ARG A 494 -52.37 -42.72 -12.38
CA ARG A 494 -52.00 -41.82 -13.49
C ARG A 494 -52.91 -41.99 -14.72
N ARG A 495 -53.26 -43.23 -15.10
CA ARG A 495 -54.25 -43.48 -16.17
C ARG A 495 -55.66 -42.96 -15.84
N MET A 496 -56.08 -43.00 -14.57
CA MET A 496 -57.36 -42.44 -14.13
C MET A 496 -57.35 -40.91 -14.21
N GLN A 497 -56.29 -40.26 -13.73
CA GLN A 497 -56.14 -38.81 -13.83
C GLN A 497 -56.00 -38.34 -15.28
N GLU A 498 -55.26 -39.06 -16.12
CA GLU A 498 -55.23 -38.80 -17.57
C GLU A 498 -56.60 -38.99 -18.23
N ARG A 499 -57.38 -40.01 -17.87
CA ARG A 499 -58.76 -40.17 -18.37
C ARG A 499 -59.62 -38.97 -17.98
N LYS A 500 -59.63 -38.58 -16.70
CA LYS A 500 -60.36 -37.37 -16.23
C LYS A 500 -59.89 -36.09 -16.94
N ARG A 501 -58.59 -35.92 -17.19
CA ARG A 501 -58.05 -34.76 -17.92
C ARG A 501 -58.46 -34.78 -19.39
N LYS A 502 -58.37 -35.94 -20.06
CA LYS A 502 -58.76 -36.13 -21.47
C LYS A 502 -60.27 -36.01 -21.66
N GLU A 503 -61.10 -36.46 -20.72
CA GLU A 503 -62.54 -36.22 -20.70
C GLU A 503 -62.88 -34.73 -20.51
N LYS A 504 -62.17 -34.03 -19.62
CA LYS A 504 -62.32 -32.57 -19.47
C LYS A 504 -61.92 -31.83 -20.75
N GLU A 505 -60.75 -32.14 -21.32
CA GLU A 505 -60.29 -31.59 -22.61
C GLU A 505 -61.24 -31.94 -23.77
N LEU A 506 -61.82 -33.13 -23.78
CA LEU A 506 -62.79 -33.56 -24.81
C LEU A 506 -64.12 -32.81 -24.64
N ARG A 507 -64.66 -32.72 -23.43
CA ARG A 507 -65.86 -31.90 -23.12
C ARG A 507 -65.64 -30.44 -23.46
N GLU A 508 -64.46 -29.87 -23.17
CA GLU A 508 -64.10 -28.50 -23.55
C GLU A 508 -63.93 -28.34 -25.06
N LYS A 509 -63.29 -29.29 -25.76
CA LYS A 509 -63.22 -29.30 -27.24
C LYS A 509 -64.60 -29.46 -27.88
N GLU A 510 -65.50 -30.24 -27.29
CA GLU A 510 -66.87 -30.39 -27.77
C GLU A 510 -67.71 -29.14 -27.49
N LEU A 511 -67.58 -28.51 -26.32
CA LEU A 511 -68.14 -27.18 -26.04
C LEU A 511 -67.62 -26.11 -27.00
N ARG A 512 -66.31 -26.10 -27.30
CA ARG A 512 -65.70 -25.22 -28.31
C ARG A 512 -66.22 -25.53 -29.71
N ARG A 513 -66.41 -26.81 -30.09
CA ARG A 513 -67.03 -27.21 -31.37
C ARG A 513 -68.52 -26.84 -31.46
N ARG A 514 -69.32 -27.04 -30.40
CA ARG A 514 -70.73 -26.63 -30.34
C ARG A 514 -70.87 -25.10 -30.37
N ARG A 515 -69.97 -24.34 -29.72
CA ARG A 515 -69.89 -22.87 -29.81
C ARG A 515 -69.48 -22.41 -31.21
N ALA A 516 -68.42 -22.97 -31.80
CA ALA A 516 -67.96 -22.65 -33.16
C ALA A 516 -68.98 -23.04 -34.25
N GLY A 517 -69.70 -24.15 -34.07
CA GLY A 517 -70.81 -24.56 -34.93
C GLY A 517 -71.98 -23.59 -34.85
N ARG A 518 -72.34 -23.11 -33.65
CA ARG A 518 -73.38 -22.08 -33.48
C ARG A 518 -72.95 -20.69 -34.00
N THR A 519 -71.66 -20.34 -34.05
CA THR A 519 -71.20 -19.06 -34.61
C THR A 519 -71.00 -19.10 -36.13
N LYS A 520 -70.52 -20.21 -36.71
CA LYS A 520 -70.48 -20.38 -38.18
C LYS A 520 -71.88 -20.62 -38.76
N GLY A 521 -72.70 -21.47 -38.13
CA GLY A 521 -74.08 -21.73 -38.54
C GLY A 521 -75.02 -20.51 -38.49
N LYS A 522 -74.66 -19.45 -37.75
CA LYS A 522 -75.36 -18.15 -37.76
C LYS A 522 -74.77 -17.09 -38.71
N LYS A 523 -73.72 -17.41 -39.48
CA LYS A 523 -73.08 -16.49 -40.44
C LYS A 523 -72.86 -17.04 -41.85
N SER A 524 -73.23 -18.29 -42.16
CA SER A 524 -73.00 -18.87 -43.50
C SER A 524 -74.12 -19.80 -44.02
N PHE A 525 -75.35 -19.71 -43.51
CA PHE A 525 -76.48 -20.55 -43.97
C PHE A 525 -77.79 -19.79 -44.22
N GLY A 526 -77.68 -18.50 -44.51
CA GLY A 526 -78.78 -17.66 -44.99
C GLY A 526 -78.19 -16.37 -45.55
N LYS A 527 -78.53 -16.03 -46.81
CA LYS A 527 -77.88 -15.01 -47.65
C LYS A 527 -76.42 -15.32 -48.01
N ASN A 528 -76.24 -16.12 -49.06
CA ASN A 528 -75.35 -15.84 -50.20
C ASN A 528 -75.52 -16.89 -51.34
N THR A 529 -76.77 -17.28 -51.60
CA THR A 529 -77.17 -17.73 -52.95
C THR A 529 -77.51 -16.48 -53.76
N LYS A 530 -76.95 -16.35 -54.97
CA LYS A 530 -76.92 -15.13 -55.81
C LYS A 530 -75.98 -14.03 -55.28
N GLU A 531 -74.71 -14.11 -55.66
CA GLU A 531 -73.94 -13.00 -56.26
C GLU A 531 -72.53 -13.50 -56.66
N ALA A 532 -72.48 -14.20 -57.80
CA ALA A 532 -71.27 -14.64 -58.48
C ALA A 532 -71.44 -14.60 -60.01
N GLN A 533 -72.26 -13.66 -60.49
CA GLN A 533 -72.54 -13.38 -61.90
C GLN A 533 -72.99 -11.92 -62.04
N LEU A 534 -72.49 -11.24 -63.08
CA LEU A 534 -72.72 -9.84 -63.46
C LEU A 534 -72.09 -8.81 -62.47
N VAL A 535 -71.27 -7.80 -62.82
CA VAL A 535 -71.05 -6.92 -64.01
C VAL A 535 -71.52 -5.47 -63.74
N ARG A 536 -70.72 -4.49 -64.19
CA ARG A 536 -70.89 -3.01 -64.18
C ARG A 536 -70.49 -2.24 -62.91
N ALA A 537 -69.26 -1.72 -62.95
CA ALA A 537 -68.91 -0.29 -63.07
C ALA A 537 -69.61 0.78 -62.19
N GLY A 538 -68.81 1.72 -61.64
CA GLY A 538 -69.25 3.11 -61.45
C GLY A 538 -68.62 3.90 -60.30
N ASN A 539 -68.06 5.07 -60.64
CA ASN A 539 -68.13 6.35 -59.90
C ASN A 539 -67.67 6.44 -58.42
N ALA A 540 -66.36 6.66 -58.26
CA ALA A 540 -65.76 7.92 -57.81
C ALA A 540 -66.52 8.92 -56.87
N SER A 541 -65.73 9.46 -55.92
CA SER A 541 -65.50 10.91 -55.66
C SER A 541 -65.86 11.48 -54.28
N LYS A 542 -64.94 12.36 -53.77
CA LYS A 542 -65.09 13.40 -52.73
C LYS A 542 -65.41 12.93 -51.28
N GLY A 543 -64.97 13.61 -50.21
CA GLY A 543 -63.97 14.69 -50.08
C GLY A 543 -64.36 15.80 -49.07
N LYS A 544 -63.37 16.27 -48.27
CA LYS A 544 -63.40 17.42 -47.31
C LYS A 544 -64.29 17.27 -46.05
N LEU A 545 -64.19 18.09 -44.98
CA LEU A 545 -63.08 18.70 -44.17
C LEU A 545 -63.74 19.57 -43.03
N VAL A 546 -62.99 20.03 -42.00
CA VAL A 546 -63.38 21.06 -40.97
C VAL A 546 -64.38 20.56 -39.87
N SER A 547 -64.36 20.89 -38.55
CA SER A 547 -63.47 21.70 -37.65
C SER A 547 -63.52 21.28 -36.16
N VAL A 548 -62.36 21.38 -35.48
CA VAL A 548 -62.07 21.99 -34.15
C VAL A 548 -63.15 22.07 -33.04
N SER A 549 -62.84 21.50 -31.87
CA SER A 549 -63.02 22.15 -30.54
C SER A 549 -62.07 21.56 -29.47
N SER A 550 -61.91 22.24 -28.33
CA SER A 550 -60.72 22.23 -27.47
C SER A 550 -60.70 21.29 -26.23
N LYS A 551 -59.51 21.19 -25.61
CA LYS A 551 -59.18 20.75 -24.22
C LYS A 551 -59.26 19.25 -23.85
N ALA A 552 -58.09 18.58 -23.82
CA ALA A 552 -57.52 17.98 -22.59
C ALA A 552 -56.05 17.49 -22.75
N SER A 553 -55.16 18.08 -21.95
CA SER A 553 -53.96 17.53 -21.27
C SER A 553 -53.11 16.34 -21.82
N LYS A 554 -51.79 16.61 -21.87
CA LYS A 554 -50.61 15.72 -21.70
C LYS A 554 -50.19 14.74 -22.83
N ASN A 555 -49.19 15.22 -23.58
CA ASN A 555 -48.03 14.52 -24.19
C ASN A 555 -47.68 13.14 -23.57
N ILE A 556 -47.48 12.06 -24.36
CA ILE A 556 -46.28 11.70 -25.19
C ILE A 556 -45.11 11.28 -24.26
N VAL A 557 -44.52 10.06 -24.34
CA VAL A 557 -44.04 9.31 -25.53
C VAL A 557 -44.54 7.85 -25.64
N VAL A 558 -44.89 7.48 -26.89
CA VAL A 558 -44.84 6.17 -27.60
C VAL A 558 -44.44 4.90 -26.81
N ARG A 559 -45.18 3.77 -26.88
CA ARG A 559 -46.56 3.53 -27.37
C ARG A 559 -47.13 2.20 -26.86
#